data_AF-A0A7Z1SBD9-F1
#
_entry.id   AF-A0A7Z1SBD9-F1
#
_cell.length_a   1.000
_cell.length_b   1.000
_cell.length_c   1.000
_cell.angle_alpha   90.00
_cell.angle_beta   90.00
_cell.angle_gamma   90.00
#
_symmetry.space_group_name_H-M   'P 1'
#
loop_
_entity.id
_entity.type
_entity.pdbx_description
1 polymer ?
#
loop_
_entity_poly.entity_id
_entity_poly.type
_entity_poly.pdbx_seq_one_letter_code
_entity_poly.pdbx_strand_id
1 'polypeptide(L)'
;LFTAVMQKDQSEVEKIAKFYDFIEVQPPALYQDLMDRELIRDNETLTQIYKRLIDAGKSANIPVIATGNAHYLYEHDAIARKILIASQPGNPLNRSTLPEAHFRTTDEMLDDFHFLGEEKAYEIVVTNTNELANKIEKVVPIKDKLFTPRMDGAN
;
A
#
# COMPACT_ATOMS: atom_id res chain seq x y z
N LEU A 1 -4.99 -9.87 2.40
CA LEU A 1 -5.45 -10.26 1.04
C LEU A 1 -4.33 -10.77 0.14
N PHE A 2 -3.22 -10.02 -0.03
CA PHE A 2 -2.11 -10.41 -0.92
C PHE A 2 -1.58 -11.85 -0.71
N THR A 3 -1.27 -12.25 0.52
CA THR A 3 -0.85 -13.64 0.83
C THR A 3 -1.89 -14.69 0.44
N ALA A 4 -3.18 -14.38 0.58
CA ALA A 4 -4.24 -15.28 0.16
C ALA A 4 -4.25 -15.45 -1.36
N VAL A 5 -3.96 -14.40 -2.13
CA VAL A 5 -3.79 -14.52 -3.60
C VAL A 5 -2.67 -15.49 -3.94
N MET A 6 -1.57 -15.49 -3.19
CA MET A 6 -0.45 -16.40 -3.47
C MET A 6 -0.75 -17.88 -3.13
N GLN A 7 -1.70 -18.15 -2.24
CA GLN A 7 -1.87 -19.48 -1.62
C GLN A 7 -3.23 -20.14 -1.88
N LYS A 8 -4.27 -19.35 -2.13
CA LYS A 8 -5.67 -19.79 -2.20
C LYS A 8 -6.19 -19.63 -3.62
N ASP A 9 -7.30 -20.30 -3.93
CA ASP A 9 -8.00 -20.12 -5.20
C ASP A 9 -8.76 -18.78 -5.25
N GLN A 10 -9.21 -18.40 -6.46
CA GLN A 10 -9.85 -17.10 -6.67
C GLN A 10 -11.15 -16.94 -5.86
N SER A 11 -11.93 -18.00 -5.64
CA SER A 11 -13.20 -17.90 -4.91
C SER A 11 -12.99 -17.58 -3.43
N GLU A 12 -11.91 -18.11 -2.82
CA GLU A 12 -11.53 -17.75 -1.46
C GLU A 12 -10.99 -16.32 -1.37
N VAL A 13 -10.19 -15.88 -2.35
CA VAL A 13 -9.71 -14.50 -2.42
C VAL A 13 -10.88 -13.52 -2.47
N GLU A 14 -11.89 -13.79 -3.30
CA GLU A 14 -13.09 -12.94 -3.41
C GLU A 14 -13.90 -12.89 -2.11
N LYS A 15 -14.00 -14.00 -1.38
CA LYS A 15 -14.65 -14.01 -0.06
C LYS A 15 -13.89 -13.15 0.94
N ILE A 16 -12.55 -13.22 0.94
CA ILE A 16 -11.70 -12.41 1.82
C ILE A 16 -11.74 -10.93 1.42
N ALA A 17 -11.79 -10.63 0.11
CA ALA A 17 -11.84 -9.27 -0.41
C ALA A 17 -13.05 -8.49 0.11
N LYS A 18 -14.21 -9.15 0.25
CA LYS A 18 -15.46 -8.56 0.78
C LYS A 18 -15.37 -7.99 2.20
N PHE A 19 -14.33 -8.33 2.96
CA PHE A 19 -14.11 -7.76 4.29
C PHE A 19 -13.58 -6.33 4.24
N TYR A 20 -12.94 -5.91 3.14
CA TYR A 20 -12.26 -4.63 3.03
C TYR A 20 -13.08 -3.62 2.23
N ASP A 21 -12.94 -2.33 2.52
CA ASP A 21 -13.59 -1.25 1.76
C ASP A 21 -12.86 -0.89 0.46
N PHE A 22 -11.58 -1.26 0.36
CA PHE A 22 -10.74 -1.13 -0.82
C PHE A 22 -9.65 -2.22 -0.82
N ILE A 23 -9.12 -2.53 -2.00
CA ILE A 23 -7.98 -3.44 -2.16
C ILE A 23 -6.75 -2.62 -2.50
N GLU A 24 -5.65 -2.89 -1.81
CA GLU A 24 -4.37 -2.24 -2.06
C GLU A 24 -3.51 -3.05 -3.05
N VAL A 25 -2.92 -2.36 -4.02
CA VAL A 25 -1.82 -2.84 -4.86
C VAL A 25 -0.64 -1.86 -4.77
N GLN A 26 0.58 -2.37 -4.71
CA GLN A 26 1.79 -1.56 -4.61
C GLN A 26 2.61 -1.67 -5.89
N PRO A 27 3.46 -0.69 -6.26
CA PRO A 27 4.40 -0.83 -7.38
C PRO A 27 5.24 -2.11 -7.35
N PRO A 28 5.61 -2.70 -8.51
CA PRO A 28 6.40 -3.93 -8.58
C PRO A 28 7.70 -3.90 -7.77
N ALA A 29 8.39 -2.76 -7.74
CA ALA A 29 9.64 -2.57 -6.99
C ALA A 29 9.49 -2.80 -5.47
N LEU A 30 8.28 -2.62 -4.92
CA LEU A 30 8.00 -2.85 -3.50
C LEU A 30 7.94 -4.35 -3.14
N TYR A 31 7.75 -5.22 -4.13
CA TYR A 31 7.72 -6.67 -3.94
C TYR A 31 9.09 -7.33 -4.18
N GLN A 32 10.17 -6.56 -4.33
CA GLN A 32 11.51 -7.09 -4.57
C GLN A 32 11.96 -8.09 -3.49
N ASP A 33 11.66 -7.85 -2.20
CA ASP A 33 11.96 -8.82 -1.13
C ASP A 33 11.30 -10.18 -1.37
N LEU A 34 10.08 -10.20 -1.90
CA LEU A 34 9.36 -11.45 -2.18
C LEU A 34 9.96 -12.20 -3.37
N MET A 35 10.53 -11.48 -4.34
CA MET A 35 11.27 -12.07 -5.45
C MET A 35 12.62 -12.61 -4.97
N ASP A 36 13.36 -11.86 -4.16
CA ASP A 36 14.65 -12.26 -3.59
C ASP A 36 14.53 -13.51 -2.71
N ARG A 37 13.37 -13.68 -2.07
CA ARG A 37 13.04 -14.85 -1.24
C ARG A 37 12.38 -16.00 -2.01
N GLU A 38 12.31 -15.89 -3.34
CA GLU A 38 11.70 -16.86 -4.25
C GLU A 38 10.23 -17.19 -3.93
N LEU A 39 9.54 -16.31 -3.19
CA LEU A 39 8.11 -16.43 -2.92
C LEU A 39 7.27 -16.04 -4.14
N ILE A 40 7.82 -15.16 -4.98
CA ILE A 40 7.31 -14.81 -6.30
C ILE A 40 8.39 -15.18 -7.30
N ARG A 41 8.05 -16.06 -8.25
CA ARG A 41 9.02 -16.64 -9.19
C ARG A 41 9.60 -15.61 -10.15
N ASP A 42 8.74 -14.77 -10.70
CA ASP A 42 9.06 -13.87 -11.81
C ASP A 42 8.01 -12.75 -11.94
N ASN A 43 8.30 -11.79 -12.82
CA ASN A 43 7.42 -10.67 -13.14
C ASN A 43 6.08 -11.13 -13.75
N GLU A 44 6.04 -12.28 -14.43
CA GLU A 44 4.79 -12.83 -14.97
C GLU A 44 3.86 -13.27 -13.83
N THR A 45 4.41 -13.99 -12.85
CA THR A 45 3.70 -14.39 -11.63
C THR A 45 3.20 -13.19 -10.87
N LEU A 46 4.02 -12.15 -10.72
CA LEU A 46 3.61 -10.89 -10.09
C LEU A 46 2.45 -10.22 -10.86
N THR A 47 2.53 -10.21 -12.19
CA THR A 47 1.44 -9.71 -13.06
C THR A 47 0.14 -10.50 -12.86
N GLN A 48 0.22 -11.82 -12.71
CA GLN A 48 -0.96 -12.65 -12.41
C GLN A 48 -1.54 -12.34 -11.02
N ILE A 49 -0.71 -12.05 -10.02
CA ILE A 49 -1.16 -11.62 -8.70
C ILE A 49 -1.96 -10.31 -8.80
N TYR A 50 -1.48 -9.31 -9.55
CA TYR A 50 -2.24 -8.08 -9.78
C TYR A 50 -3.58 -8.32 -10.45
N LYS A 51 -3.61 -9.14 -11.53
CA LYS A 51 -4.86 -9.48 -12.22
C LYS A 51 -5.88 -10.10 -11.26
N ARG A 52 -5.44 -11.05 -10.43
CA ARG A 52 -6.30 -11.69 -9.44
C ARG A 52 -6.84 -10.73 -8.38
N LEU A 53 -6.05 -9.74 -7.95
CA LEU A 53 -6.50 -8.68 -7.04
C LEU A 53 -7.53 -7.76 -7.71
N ILE A 54 -7.30 -7.39 -8.96
CA ILE A 54 -8.22 -6.57 -9.77
C ILE A 54 -9.54 -7.30 -10.01
N ASP A 55 -9.48 -8.58 -10.37
CA ASP A 55 -10.66 -9.42 -10.56
C ASP A 55 -11.46 -9.59 -9.26
N ALA A 56 -10.76 -9.75 -8.13
CA ALA A 56 -11.40 -9.80 -6.81
C ALA A 56 -12.11 -8.50 -6.46
N GLY A 57 -11.49 -7.34 -6.74
CA GLY A 57 -12.11 -6.03 -6.57
C GLY A 57 -13.36 -5.87 -7.43
N LYS A 58 -13.28 -6.29 -8.71
CA LYS A 58 -14.43 -6.27 -9.63
C LYS A 58 -15.56 -7.18 -9.18
N SER A 59 -15.27 -8.43 -8.79
CA SER A 59 -16.27 -9.40 -8.32
C SER A 59 -16.96 -8.93 -7.04
N ALA A 60 -16.21 -8.33 -6.12
CA ALA A 60 -16.74 -7.83 -4.86
C ALA A 60 -17.32 -6.40 -4.95
N ASN A 61 -17.22 -5.74 -6.10
CA ASN A 61 -17.57 -4.33 -6.31
C ASN A 61 -16.88 -3.38 -5.31
N ILE A 62 -15.58 -3.61 -5.12
CA ILE A 62 -14.70 -2.88 -4.19
C ILE A 62 -13.57 -2.23 -5.02
N PRO A 63 -13.28 -0.94 -4.82
CA PRO A 63 -12.22 -0.26 -5.57
C PRO A 63 -10.84 -0.86 -5.27
N VAL A 64 -10.02 -0.97 -6.31
CA VAL A 64 -8.59 -1.28 -6.18
C VAL A 64 -7.82 0.03 -6.27
N ILE A 65 -6.95 0.30 -5.31
CA ILE A 65 -6.14 1.52 -5.26
C ILE A 65 -4.66 1.17 -5.27
N ALA A 66 -3.88 1.97 -6.00
CA ALA A 66 -2.44 1.91 -5.99
C ALA A 66 -1.87 2.75 -4.83
N THR A 67 -1.02 2.15 -4.00
CA THR A 67 -0.36 2.83 -2.88
C THR A 67 1.17 2.71 -2.99
N GLY A 68 1.89 3.73 -2.56
CA GLY A 68 3.36 3.76 -2.65
C GLY A 68 4.10 3.17 -1.45
N ASN A 69 3.40 2.80 -0.37
CA ASN A 69 4.00 2.32 0.89
C ASN A 69 5.22 3.16 1.33
N ALA A 70 5.09 4.50 1.23
CA ALA A 70 6.22 5.42 1.33
C ALA A 70 6.81 5.44 2.75
N HIS A 71 8.14 5.36 2.84
CA HIS A 71 8.90 5.43 4.09
C HIS A 71 9.89 6.59 4.14
N TYR A 72 10.11 7.26 3.00
CA TYR A 72 11.00 8.39 2.85
C TYR A 72 10.55 9.25 1.65
N LEU A 73 11.05 10.47 1.56
CA LEU A 73 10.58 11.43 0.56
C LEU A 73 11.22 11.17 -0.81
N TYR A 74 12.56 11.13 -0.86
CA TYR A 74 13.30 10.96 -2.12
C TYR A 74 14.05 9.63 -2.15
N GLU A 75 14.32 9.11 -3.35
CA GLU A 75 15.07 7.85 -3.54
C GLU A 75 16.39 7.79 -2.76
N HIS A 76 17.15 8.90 -2.75
CA HIS A 76 18.44 8.96 -2.07
C HIS A 76 18.34 8.86 -0.52
N ASP A 77 17.17 9.10 0.06
CA ASP A 77 16.93 8.97 1.51
C ASP A 77 16.88 7.49 1.95
N ALA A 78 16.83 6.54 1.01
CA ALA A 78 16.87 5.10 1.30
C ALA A 78 18.07 4.70 2.17
N ILE A 79 19.21 5.40 2.02
CA ILE A 79 20.42 5.17 2.83
C ILE A 79 20.16 5.42 4.32
N ALA A 80 19.40 6.45 4.66
CA ALA A 80 19.09 6.79 6.05
C ALA A 80 18.24 5.70 6.69
N ARG A 81 17.22 5.21 5.96
CA ARG A 81 16.40 4.07 6.39
C ARG A 81 17.25 2.81 6.61
N LYS A 82 18.18 2.53 5.68
CA LYS A 82 19.08 1.37 5.79
C LYS A 82 19.95 1.46 7.04
N ILE A 83 20.54 2.62 7.32
CA ILE A 83 21.35 2.84 8.53
C ILE A 83 20.52 2.66 9.81
N LEU A 84 19.30 3.19 9.84
CA LEU A 84 18.41 3.06 10.99
C LEU A 84 18.04 1.60 11.27
N ILE A 85 17.68 0.83 10.25
CA ILE A 85 17.36 -0.61 10.40
C ILE A 85 18.60 -1.41 10.82
N ALA A 86 19.77 -1.10 10.24
CA ALA A 86 21.04 -1.74 10.60
C ALA A 86 21.47 -1.46 12.05
N SER A 87 21.07 -0.32 12.63
CA SER A 87 21.37 0.01 14.02
C SER A 87 20.58 -0.82 15.05
N GLN A 88 19.61 -1.62 14.61
CA GLN A 88 18.76 -2.47 15.46
C GLN A 88 19.21 -3.95 15.36
N PRO A 89 19.96 -4.47 16.34
CA PRO A 89 20.41 -5.87 16.32
C PRO A 89 19.22 -6.83 16.29
N GLY A 90 19.26 -7.82 15.39
CA GLY A 90 18.21 -8.82 15.26
C GLY A 90 16.97 -8.39 14.49
N ASN A 91 16.91 -7.17 13.95
CA ASN A 91 15.82 -6.78 13.06
C ASN A 91 15.82 -7.70 11.81
N PRO A 92 14.72 -8.43 11.52
CA PRO A 92 14.67 -9.38 10.41
C PRO A 92 14.89 -8.71 9.04
N LEU A 93 14.57 -7.41 8.92
CA LEU A 93 14.77 -6.63 7.71
C LEU A 93 16.26 -6.44 7.35
N ASN A 94 17.19 -6.69 8.28
CA ASN A 94 18.63 -6.69 7.99
C ASN A 94 19.07 -7.85 7.09
N ARG A 95 18.21 -8.88 6.92
CA ARG A 95 18.51 -10.07 6.11
C ARG A 95 17.92 -10.00 4.71
N SER A 96 17.18 -8.93 4.40
CA SER A 96 16.44 -8.73 3.16
C SER A 96 16.92 -7.48 2.42
N THR A 97 16.77 -7.47 1.11
CA THR A 97 16.88 -6.24 0.33
C THR A 97 15.71 -5.32 0.69
N LEU A 98 16.02 -4.08 1.07
CA LEU A 98 14.98 -3.09 1.34
C LEU A 98 14.46 -2.55 0.00
N PRO A 99 13.13 -2.57 -0.23
CA PRO A 99 12.58 -2.07 -1.48
C PRO A 99 12.62 -0.54 -1.57
N GLU A 100 12.49 -0.04 -2.80
CA GLU A 100 12.39 1.38 -3.12
C GLU A 100 11.01 1.93 -2.77
N ALA A 101 10.95 2.62 -1.63
CA ALA A 101 9.75 3.09 -0.96
C ALA A 101 9.79 4.61 -0.76
N HIS A 102 10.28 5.35 -1.77
CA HIS A 102 10.15 6.81 -1.80
C HIS A 102 8.72 7.23 -2.09
N PHE A 103 8.44 8.51 -1.83
CA PHE A 103 7.15 9.09 -2.13
C PHE A 103 7.06 9.39 -3.63
N ARG A 104 6.56 8.40 -4.38
CA ARG A 104 6.42 8.46 -5.82
C ARG A 104 5.45 9.57 -6.25
N THR A 105 5.80 10.22 -7.34
CA THR A 105 4.91 11.11 -8.09
C THR A 105 3.81 10.32 -8.79
N THR A 106 2.77 11.01 -9.24
CA THR A 106 1.69 10.37 -10.01
C THR A 106 2.21 9.78 -11.32
N ASP A 107 3.15 10.46 -11.99
CA ASP A 107 3.72 9.99 -13.26
C ASP A 107 4.54 8.70 -13.04
N GLU A 108 5.40 8.67 -12.02
CA GLU A 108 6.14 7.46 -11.63
C GLU A 108 5.20 6.30 -11.30
N MET A 109 4.10 6.56 -10.59
CA MET A 109 3.09 5.54 -10.30
C MET A 109 2.39 5.05 -11.57
N LEU A 110 2.03 5.94 -12.50
CA LEU A 110 1.40 5.55 -13.77
C LEU A 110 2.34 4.69 -14.61
N ASP A 111 3.64 5.02 -14.65
CA ASP A 111 4.66 4.25 -15.33
C ASP A 111 4.84 2.87 -14.68
N ASP A 112 4.92 2.81 -13.35
CA ASP A 112 5.04 1.56 -12.56
C ASP A 112 3.87 0.59 -12.82
N PHE A 113 2.68 1.11 -13.14
CA PHE A 113 1.47 0.32 -13.43
C PHE A 113 1.11 0.22 -14.92
N HIS A 114 1.93 0.77 -15.82
CA HIS A 114 1.63 0.83 -17.27
C HIS A 114 1.38 -0.55 -17.89
N PHE A 115 2.00 -1.60 -17.36
CA PHE A 115 1.83 -2.99 -17.81
C PHE A 115 0.40 -3.53 -17.66
N LEU A 116 -0.46 -2.88 -16.86
CA LEU A 116 -1.90 -3.20 -16.74
C LEU A 116 -2.76 -2.56 -17.83
N GLY A 117 -2.18 -1.68 -18.66
CA GLY A 117 -2.87 -0.84 -19.63
C GLY A 117 -3.21 0.54 -19.07
N GLU A 118 -3.15 1.55 -19.93
CA GLU A 118 -3.30 2.98 -19.58
C GLU A 118 -4.59 3.28 -18.81
N GLU A 119 -5.73 2.75 -19.27
CA GLU A 119 -7.04 2.96 -18.62
C GLU A 119 -7.04 2.41 -17.20
N LYS A 120 -6.54 1.17 -17.00
CA LYS A 120 -6.52 0.54 -15.68
C LYS A 120 -5.51 1.21 -14.76
N ALA A 121 -4.33 1.58 -15.26
CA ALA A 121 -3.32 2.30 -14.49
C ALA A 121 -3.88 3.64 -13.98
N TYR A 122 -4.52 4.42 -14.86
CA TYR A 122 -5.14 5.69 -14.47
C TYR A 122 -6.27 5.50 -13.44
N GLU A 123 -7.12 4.49 -13.63
CA GLU A 123 -8.20 4.16 -12.70
C GLU A 123 -7.68 3.91 -11.27
N ILE A 124 -6.69 3.03 -11.10
CA ILE A 124 -6.21 2.63 -9.77
C ILE A 124 -5.25 3.64 -9.14
N VAL A 125 -4.50 4.42 -9.93
CA VAL A 125 -3.52 5.41 -9.45
C VAL A 125 -4.19 6.75 -9.16
N VAL A 126 -5.16 7.18 -9.97
CA VAL A 126 -5.74 8.53 -9.91
C VAL A 126 -7.21 8.51 -9.54
N THR A 127 -8.05 7.77 -10.26
CA THR A 127 -9.51 7.86 -10.08
C THR A 127 -9.92 7.30 -8.71
N ASN A 128 -9.59 6.05 -8.43
CA ASN A 128 -10.02 5.36 -7.20
C ASN A 128 -9.37 5.96 -5.94
N THR A 129 -8.12 6.42 -6.04
CA THR A 129 -7.41 7.08 -4.92
C THR A 129 -8.05 8.42 -4.57
N ASN A 130 -8.39 9.24 -5.57
CA ASN A 130 -9.11 10.50 -5.36
C ASN A 130 -10.53 10.27 -4.86
N GLU A 131 -11.24 9.27 -5.37
CA GLU A 131 -12.58 8.90 -4.86
C GLU A 131 -12.54 8.53 -3.38
N LEU A 132 -11.53 7.76 -2.95
CA LEU A 132 -11.34 7.43 -1.53
C LEU A 132 -11.03 8.69 -0.72
N ALA A 133 -10.11 9.53 -1.19
CA ALA A 133 -9.75 10.78 -0.51
C ALA A 133 -10.97 11.72 -0.34
N ASN A 134 -11.82 11.82 -1.36
CA ASN A 134 -13.03 12.65 -1.33
C ASN A 134 -14.10 12.13 -0.36
N LYS A 135 -14.07 10.85 0.03
CA LYS A 135 -14.97 10.28 1.04
C LYS A 135 -14.52 10.59 2.47
N ILE A 136 -13.27 11.00 2.67
CA ILE A 136 -12.70 11.28 3.98
C ILE A 136 -13.01 12.72 4.37
N GLU A 137 -13.73 12.90 5.48
CA GLU A 137 -13.99 14.23 6.02
C GLU A 137 -12.75 14.85 6.66
N LYS A 138 -12.78 16.18 6.82
CA LYS A 138 -11.70 16.89 7.53
C LYS A 138 -11.71 16.53 9.01
N VAL A 139 -10.73 15.74 9.44
CA VAL A 139 -10.50 15.41 10.85
C VAL A 139 -9.46 16.34 11.46
N VAL A 140 -9.74 16.87 12.65
CA VAL A 140 -8.79 17.67 13.45
C VAL A 140 -8.26 16.78 14.58
N PRO A 141 -7.02 16.27 14.49
CA PRO A 141 -6.51 15.27 15.44
C PRO A 141 -6.17 15.86 16.81
N ILE A 142 -5.86 17.15 16.90
CA ILE A 142 -5.50 17.85 18.13
C ILE A 142 -6.51 18.97 18.35
N LYS A 143 -7.17 18.96 19.50
CA LYS A 143 -8.14 20.00 19.87
C LYS A 143 -7.41 21.33 20.09
N ASP A 144 -8.03 22.40 19.61
CA ASP A 144 -7.52 23.77 19.64
C ASP A 144 -7.83 24.52 20.95
N LYS A 145 -8.77 24.01 21.74
CA LYS A 145 -9.24 24.65 22.98
C LYS A 145 -8.58 24.06 24.20
N LEU A 146 -8.36 24.92 25.20
CA LEU A 146 -8.05 24.51 26.57
C LEU A 146 -9.33 23.98 27.24
N PHE A 147 -9.27 22.75 27.78
CA PHE A 147 -10.36 22.15 28.54
C PHE A 147 -9.97 22.12 30.02
N THR A 148 -10.23 23.21 30.75
CA THR A 148 -9.95 23.28 32.19
C THR A 148 -10.97 22.47 32.99
N PRO A 149 -10.54 21.66 33.97
CA PRO A 149 -11.46 20.95 34.85
C PRO A 149 -12.24 21.93 35.73
N ARG A 150 -13.50 21.58 36.05
CA ARG A 150 -14.30 22.26 37.07
C ARG A 150 -14.57 21.29 38.22
N MET A 151 -14.39 21.76 39.45
CA MET A 151 -14.73 21.03 40.68
C MET A 151 -15.58 21.93 41.56
N ASP A 152 -16.66 21.40 42.10
CA ASP A 152 -17.52 22.13 43.04
C ASP A 152 -16.73 22.44 44.33
N GLY A 153 -16.75 23.69 44.76
CA GLY A 153 -16.04 24.18 45.95
C GLY A 153 -14.64 24.75 45.71
N ALA A 154 -14.14 24.73 44.47
CA ALA A 154 -12.92 25.44 44.09
C ALA A 154 -13.27 26.86 43.61
N ASN A 155 -13.63 27.75 44.54
CA ASN A 155 -13.59 29.22 44.42
C ASN A 155 -13.56 29.86 45.81
#